data_AF-A0A2W4JRB7-F1
#
_entry.id   AF-A0A2W4JRB7-F1
#
_cell.length_a   1.000
_cell.length_b   1.000
_cell.length_c   1.000
_cell.angle_alpha   90.00
_cell.angle_beta   90.00
_cell.angle_gamma   90.00
#
_symmetry.space_group_name_H-M   'P 1'
#
loop_
_entity.id
_entity.type
_entity.pdbx_description
1 polymer ?
#
loop_
_entity_poly.entity_id
_entity_poly.type
_entity_poly.pdbx_seq_one_letter_code
_entity_poly.pdbx_strand_id
1 'polypeptide(L)'
;MPILKLRGSQALSAFRLDKINARLQALDARTAVQAAVYWHFIEIERDLSGEEMQVLAHLLTYGEPATEPPQNCVPVLVVPRLGTISPWSSKATDIAHSCGLSAVRRIERGVMYHIAGLKKGQQAAVAALLHDRMTETVLESLEAAEALFRHYEPKPMKTIALGAEGRAALERANVEMGLALSEDEIDYLLDIYREMGRDPTDVELTMFAQANSEHCRHKIFNATWVIDGVKQPDSLFGMIRHTHAAHPQGTVVAYADNAAVLEGRTVQRWFADEDGVYRTHEELTHSVIKVETHNHPTAISPFPGAATGAGGEIRDEGSTGRGAKPKAGLCGFSVSNLRIPGYIQPWEIDYGKPDRIASALDIMIEGPIGAAAFN
;
A
#
# COMPACT_ATOMS: atom_id res chain seq x y z
N MET A 1 1.12 -1.20 -28.72
CA MET A 1 1.57 0.20 -28.60
C MET A 1 3.07 0.20 -28.47
N PRO A 2 3.81 1.12 -29.11
CA PRO A 2 5.26 1.19 -28.95
C PRO A 2 5.66 1.57 -27.53
N ILE A 3 6.80 1.02 -27.08
CA ILE A 3 7.36 1.28 -25.75
C ILE A 3 8.77 1.83 -25.93
N LEU A 4 8.94 3.11 -25.63
CA LEU A 4 10.25 3.75 -25.61
C LEU A 4 11.00 3.34 -24.34
N LYS A 5 12.32 3.18 -24.47
CA LYS A 5 13.21 2.75 -23.40
C LYS A 5 14.31 3.79 -23.25
N LEU A 6 14.27 4.57 -22.18
CA LEU A 6 15.20 5.66 -21.95
C LEU A 6 16.06 5.40 -20.72
N ARG A 7 17.38 5.37 -20.92
CA ARG A 7 18.35 5.30 -19.83
C ARG A 7 18.30 6.61 -19.03
N GLY A 8 18.29 6.48 -17.72
CA GLY A 8 18.28 7.60 -16.78
C GLY A 8 19.59 7.71 -15.99
N SER A 9 19.45 8.39 -14.86
CA SER A 9 20.52 8.71 -13.92
C SER A 9 20.90 7.55 -12.99
N GLN A 10 21.92 7.76 -12.18
CA GLN A 10 22.36 6.82 -11.15
C GLN A 10 21.24 6.55 -10.13
N ALA A 11 20.96 5.27 -9.88
CA ALA A 11 19.85 4.86 -9.02
C ALA A 11 20.23 4.80 -7.52
N LEU A 12 21.50 4.56 -7.21
CA LEU A 12 21.98 4.36 -5.84
C LEU A 12 23.22 5.21 -5.54
N SER A 13 23.27 5.80 -4.34
CA SER A 13 24.49 6.43 -3.83
C SER A 13 25.58 5.40 -3.50
N ALA A 14 26.83 5.85 -3.39
CA ALA A 14 27.97 5.00 -3.04
C ALA A 14 27.73 4.18 -1.76
N PHE A 15 27.24 4.82 -0.70
CA PHE A 15 26.91 4.15 0.55
C PHE A 15 25.85 3.04 0.40
N ARG A 16 24.82 3.24 -0.45
CA ARG A 16 23.81 2.20 -0.70
C ARG A 16 24.38 1.05 -1.51
N LEU A 17 25.24 1.33 -2.49
CA LEU A 17 25.98 0.31 -3.23
C LEU A 17 26.87 -0.51 -2.29
N ASP A 18 27.62 0.13 -1.39
CA ASP A 18 28.47 -0.54 -0.40
C ASP A 18 27.66 -1.47 0.51
N LYS A 19 26.48 -1.02 0.98
CA LYS A 19 25.59 -1.83 1.81
C LYS A 19 25.07 -3.07 1.07
N ILE A 20 24.69 -2.93 -0.21
CA ILE A 20 24.26 -4.06 -1.05
C ILE A 20 25.45 -5.00 -1.30
N ASN A 21 26.62 -4.46 -1.62
CA ASN A 21 27.83 -5.23 -1.89
C ASN A 21 28.31 -6.01 -0.66
N ALA A 22 28.21 -5.46 0.55
CA ALA A 22 28.50 -6.19 1.78
C ALA A 22 27.62 -7.43 1.94
N ARG A 23 26.32 -7.33 1.57
CA ARG A 23 25.40 -8.48 1.60
C ARG A 23 25.72 -9.49 0.50
N LEU A 24 26.08 -9.04 -0.71
CA LEU A 24 26.45 -9.91 -1.82
C LEU A 24 27.77 -10.64 -1.57
N GLN A 25 28.74 -10.00 -0.94
CA GLN A 25 30.03 -10.61 -0.59
C GLN A 25 29.89 -11.76 0.42
N ALA A 26 28.87 -11.72 1.27
CA ALA A 26 28.53 -12.85 2.15
C ALA A 26 28.04 -14.08 1.39
N LEU A 27 27.50 -13.90 0.17
CA LEU A 27 27.10 -14.97 -0.74
C LEU A 27 28.27 -15.45 -1.61
N ASP A 28 29.03 -14.51 -2.19
CA ASP A 28 30.24 -14.77 -2.96
C ASP A 28 31.14 -13.53 -2.97
N ALA A 29 32.37 -13.66 -2.47
CA ALA A 29 33.33 -12.57 -2.36
C ALA A 29 33.67 -11.86 -3.69
N ARG A 30 33.41 -12.50 -4.84
CA ARG A 30 33.64 -11.92 -6.17
C ARG A 30 32.41 -11.23 -6.77
N THR A 31 31.23 -11.41 -6.20
CA THR A 31 29.98 -10.82 -6.72
C THR A 31 29.77 -9.43 -6.14
N ALA A 32 29.64 -8.43 -7.02
CA ALA A 32 29.40 -7.05 -6.61
C ALA A 32 28.63 -6.27 -7.67
N VAL A 33 27.68 -5.44 -7.25
CA VAL A 33 27.05 -4.39 -8.05
C VAL A 33 28.08 -3.28 -8.28
N GLN A 34 28.43 -3.06 -9.54
CA GLN A 34 29.36 -2.01 -9.98
C GLN A 34 28.64 -0.70 -10.31
N ALA A 35 27.40 -0.80 -10.81
CA ALA A 35 26.56 0.34 -11.12
C ALA A 35 25.09 -0.04 -10.98
N ALA A 36 24.26 0.94 -10.64
CA ALA A 36 22.81 0.84 -10.67
C ALA A 36 22.25 2.08 -11.37
N VAL A 37 21.49 1.87 -12.44
CA VAL A 37 21.03 2.95 -13.33
C VAL A 37 19.52 2.87 -13.49
N TYR A 38 18.84 4.01 -13.40
CA TYR A 38 17.42 4.05 -13.71
C TYR A 38 17.18 3.79 -15.20
N TRP A 39 16.11 3.06 -15.49
CA TRP A 39 15.56 2.93 -16.84
C TRP A 39 14.10 3.32 -16.81
N HIS A 40 13.69 4.11 -17.80
CA HIS A 40 12.34 4.57 -17.97
C HIS A 40 11.72 3.87 -19.17
N PHE A 41 10.50 3.39 -18.99
CA PHE A 41 9.71 2.70 -20.00
C PHE A 41 8.46 3.52 -20.27
N ILE A 42 8.23 3.90 -21.52
CA ILE A 42 7.19 4.86 -21.87
C ILE A 42 6.31 4.25 -22.95
N GLU A 43 5.08 3.90 -22.59
CA GLU A 43 4.07 3.50 -23.55
C GLU A 43 3.48 4.74 -24.21
N ILE A 44 3.55 4.79 -25.54
CA ILE A 44 3.06 5.91 -26.35
C ILE A 44 1.95 5.44 -27.30
N GLU A 45 0.99 6.30 -27.58
CA GLU A 45 -0.11 6.01 -28.51
C GLU A 45 0.27 6.22 -29.97
N ARG A 46 1.22 7.14 -30.21
CA ARG A 46 1.81 7.45 -31.51
C ARG A 46 3.27 7.86 -31.32
N ASP A 47 4.02 7.92 -32.42
CA ASP A 47 5.37 8.46 -32.39
C ASP A 47 5.38 9.92 -31.92
N LEU A 48 6.40 10.25 -31.13
CA LEU A 48 6.65 11.59 -30.62
C LEU A 48 7.37 12.44 -31.67
N SER A 49 6.99 13.70 -31.77
CA SER A 49 7.74 14.68 -32.55
C SER A 49 9.14 14.89 -31.96
N GLY A 50 10.06 15.51 -32.72
CA GLY A 50 11.39 15.84 -32.21
C GLY A 50 11.36 16.73 -30.96
N GLU A 51 10.40 17.65 -30.90
CA GLU A 51 10.20 18.55 -29.74
C GLU A 51 9.62 17.79 -28.54
N GLU A 52 8.59 16.95 -28.76
CA GLU A 52 8.01 16.11 -27.70
C GLU A 52 9.06 15.16 -27.11
N MET A 53 9.94 14.60 -27.95
CA MET A 53 11.03 13.74 -27.51
C MET A 53 12.07 14.49 -26.68
N GLN A 54 12.38 15.74 -27.04
CA GLN A 54 13.29 16.59 -26.24
C GLN A 54 12.69 16.91 -24.87
N VAL A 55 11.41 17.28 -24.82
CA VAL A 55 10.71 17.52 -23.55
C VAL A 55 10.71 16.26 -22.68
N LEU A 56 10.36 15.10 -23.25
CA LEU A 56 10.37 13.82 -22.54
C LEU A 56 11.78 13.48 -22.00
N ALA A 57 12.82 13.63 -22.82
CA ALA A 57 14.19 13.38 -22.39
C ALA A 57 14.61 14.31 -21.24
N HIS A 58 14.21 15.58 -21.29
CA HIS A 58 14.51 16.55 -20.24
C HIS A 58 13.79 16.22 -18.93
N LEU A 59 12.51 15.84 -18.99
CA LEU A 59 11.74 15.40 -17.82
C LEU A 59 12.34 14.18 -17.12
N LEU A 60 12.92 13.27 -17.90
CA LEU A 60 13.51 12.02 -17.39
C LEU A 60 15.00 12.14 -17.05
N THR A 61 15.56 13.35 -17.10
CA THR A 61 16.92 13.67 -16.65
C THR A 61 16.85 14.34 -15.27
N TYR A 62 17.07 13.56 -14.21
CA TYR A 62 17.04 14.04 -12.82
C TYR A 62 18.03 13.28 -11.94
N GLY A 63 18.56 13.91 -10.89
CA GLY A 63 19.57 13.28 -10.00
C GLY A 63 20.97 13.23 -10.61
N GLU A 64 21.84 12.41 -10.03
CA GLU A 64 23.26 12.33 -10.41
C GLU A 64 23.47 11.54 -11.71
N PRO A 65 24.29 12.04 -12.65
CA PRO A 65 24.58 11.33 -13.91
C PRO A 65 25.06 9.90 -13.68
N ALA A 66 24.53 8.96 -14.47
CA ALA A 66 24.98 7.58 -14.41
C ALA A 66 26.40 7.42 -14.96
N THR A 67 27.25 6.69 -14.25
CA THR A 67 28.53 6.23 -14.79
C THR A 67 28.34 5.07 -15.75
N GLU A 68 29.25 4.93 -16.72
CA GLU A 68 29.28 3.74 -17.58
C GLU A 68 29.71 2.51 -16.75
N PRO A 69 28.97 1.39 -16.83
CA PRO A 69 29.33 0.18 -16.10
C PRO A 69 30.64 -0.41 -16.66
N PRO A 70 31.48 -1.04 -15.81
CA PRO A 70 32.67 -1.74 -16.27
C PRO A 70 32.37 -2.85 -17.27
N GLN A 71 33.33 -3.13 -18.15
CA GLN A 71 33.27 -4.28 -19.05
C GLN A 71 33.15 -5.59 -18.24
N ASN A 72 32.36 -6.56 -18.73
CA ASN A 72 32.06 -7.86 -18.11
C ASN A 72 31.05 -7.88 -16.95
N CYS A 73 30.21 -6.85 -16.81
CA CYS A 73 29.06 -6.90 -15.90
C CYS A 73 27.86 -7.60 -16.54
N VAL A 74 27.12 -8.39 -15.76
CA VAL A 74 25.82 -8.96 -16.14
C VAL A 74 24.71 -7.97 -15.74
N PRO A 75 23.84 -7.53 -16.67
CA PRO A 75 22.70 -6.69 -16.35
C PRO A 75 21.58 -7.50 -15.67
N VAL A 76 20.97 -6.91 -14.64
CA VAL A 76 19.78 -7.44 -13.96
C VAL A 76 18.80 -6.29 -13.79
N LEU A 77 17.64 -6.37 -14.45
CA LEU A 77 16.62 -5.34 -14.40
C LEU A 77 15.62 -5.66 -13.28
N VAL A 78 15.42 -4.73 -12.36
CA VAL A 78 14.37 -4.77 -11.35
C VAL A 78 13.31 -3.73 -11.69
N VAL A 79 12.05 -4.14 -11.73
CA VAL A 79 10.89 -3.30 -12.03
C VAL A 79 9.78 -3.56 -11.01
N PRO A 80 8.75 -2.70 -10.94
CA PRO A 80 7.54 -3.02 -10.21
C PRO A 80 6.96 -4.37 -10.63
N ARG A 81 6.34 -5.08 -9.69
CA ARG A 81 5.74 -6.38 -9.94
C ARG A 81 4.75 -6.30 -11.09
N LEU A 82 4.85 -7.23 -12.04
CA LEU A 82 3.99 -7.25 -13.21
C LEU A 82 2.52 -7.28 -12.81
N GLY A 83 1.72 -6.42 -13.45
CA GLY A 83 0.31 -6.20 -13.09
C GLY A 83 0.08 -5.10 -12.04
N THR A 84 1.14 -4.46 -11.54
CA THR A 84 1.03 -3.27 -10.68
C THR A 84 1.47 -2.00 -11.42
N ILE A 85 1.08 -0.84 -10.89
CA ILE A 85 1.49 0.49 -11.36
C ILE A 85 2.11 1.19 -10.16
N SER A 86 3.36 1.64 -10.29
CA SER A 86 4.03 2.30 -9.17
C SER A 86 3.44 3.69 -8.89
N PRO A 87 3.46 4.21 -7.65
CA PRO A 87 3.10 5.59 -7.37
C PRO A 87 3.97 6.61 -8.14
N TRP A 88 5.21 6.22 -8.48
CA TRP A 88 6.08 7.01 -9.34
C TRP A 88 5.51 7.09 -10.76
N SER A 89 4.99 5.99 -11.30
CA SER A 89 4.39 5.91 -12.62
C SER A 89 3.21 6.88 -12.77
N SER A 90 2.30 6.92 -11.79
CA SER A 90 1.18 7.86 -11.81
C SER A 90 1.66 9.32 -11.87
N LYS A 91 2.56 9.73 -10.96
CA LYS A 91 3.07 11.10 -10.91
C LYS A 91 3.87 11.48 -12.15
N ALA A 92 4.72 10.58 -12.64
CA ALA A 92 5.53 10.83 -13.84
C ALA A 92 4.66 10.99 -15.09
N THR A 93 3.59 10.19 -15.19
CA THR A 93 2.61 10.28 -16.28
C THR A 93 1.83 11.60 -16.19
N ASP A 94 1.38 12.00 -15.00
CA ASP A 94 0.69 13.29 -14.78
C ASP A 94 1.58 14.50 -15.14
N ILE A 95 2.88 14.44 -14.77
CA ILE A 95 3.86 15.46 -15.14
C ILE A 95 4.01 15.54 -16.65
N ALA A 96 4.14 14.39 -17.34
CA ALA A 96 4.25 14.35 -18.79
C ALA A 96 3.03 14.98 -19.47
N HIS A 97 1.82 14.66 -19.00
CA HIS A 97 0.58 15.27 -19.50
C HIS A 97 0.53 16.78 -19.25
N SER A 98 0.94 17.22 -18.06
CA SER A 98 1.02 18.65 -17.70
C SER A 98 2.03 19.43 -18.56
N CYS A 99 3.05 18.74 -19.09
CA CYS A 99 4.01 19.28 -20.04
C CYS A 99 3.57 19.16 -21.51
N GLY A 100 2.31 18.78 -21.78
CA GLY A 100 1.75 18.70 -23.13
C GLY A 100 2.02 17.38 -23.87
N LEU A 101 2.64 16.38 -23.22
CA LEU A 101 2.94 15.09 -23.84
C LEU A 101 1.72 14.14 -23.83
N SER A 102 0.64 14.56 -24.49
CA SER A 102 -0.62 13.80 -24.57
C SER A 102 -0.49 12.40 -25.20
N ALA A 103 0.52 12.18 -26.04
CA ALA A 103 0.78 10.88 -26.66
C ALA A 103 1.37 9.85 -25.67
N VAL A 104 1.85 10.28 -24.50
CA VAL A 104 2.32 9.37 -23.44
C VAL A 104 1.12 8.78 -22.72
N ARG A 105 0.96 7.46 -22.77
CA ARG A 105 -0.11 6.77 -22.05
C ARG A 105 0.29 6.46 -20.61
N ARG A 106 1.53 6.00 -20.43
CA ARG A 106 2.08 5.70 -19.11
C ARG A 106 3.60 5.65 -19.14
N ILE A 107 4.22 6.17 -18.08
CA ILE A 107 5.66 6.09 -17.81
C ILE A 107 5.88 5.16 -16.63
N GLU A 108 6.80 4.20 -16.71
CA GLU A 108 7.24 3.38 -15.57
C GLU A 108 8.76 3.42 -15.43
N ARG A 109 9.27 3.11 -14.23
CA ARG A 109 10.70 3.11 -13.93
C ARG A 109 11.16 1.77 -13.38
N GLY A 110 12.32 1.33 -13.84
CA GLY A 110 13.09 0.22 -13.26
C GLY A 110 14.50 0.64 -12.87
N VAL A 111 15.21 -0.27 -12.22
CA VAL A 111 16.63 -0.15 -11.89
C VAL A 111 17.38 -1.28 -12.57
N MET A 112 18.34 -0.92 -13.43
CA MET A 112 19.28 -1.86 -14.02
C MET A 112 20.52 -1.95 -13.14
N TYR A 113 20.74 -3.10 -12.52
CA TYR A 113 21.95 -3.43 -11.79
C TYR A 113 22.97 -4.05 -12.73
N HIS A 114 24.21 -3.58 -12.68
CA HIS A 114 25.34 -4.14 -13.41
C HIS A 114 26.25 -4.90 -12.44
N ILE A 115 26.25 -6.22 -12.54
CA ILE A 115 26.86 -7.10 -11.54
C ILE A 115 28.13 -7.75 -12.10
N ALA A 116 29.26 -7.55 -11.43
CA ALA A 116 30.50 -8.25 -11.71
C ALA A 116 30.55 -9.60 -10.99
N GLY A 117 31.22 -10.59 -11.58
CA GLY A 117 31.53 -11.87 -10.93
C GLY A 117 30.35 -12.83 -10.75
N LEU A 118 29.19 -12.55 -11.33
CA LEU A 118 27.99 -13.39 -11.23
C LEU A 118 28.19 -14.75 -11.90
N LYS A 119 28.16 -15.84 -11.13
CA LYS A 119 28.27 -17.20 -11.68
C LYS A 119 26.91 -17.76 -12.08
N LYS A 120 26.93 -18.71 -13.02
CA LYS A 120 25.76 -19.51 -13.38
C LYS A 120 25.27 -20.28 -12.14
N GLY A 121 23.97 -20.18 -11.84
CA GLY A 121 23.33 -20.79 -10.68
C GLY A 121 23.12 -19.84 -9.49
N GLN A 122 23.77 -18.66 -9.46
CA GLN A 122 23.64 -17.69 -8.36
C GLN A 122 22.55 -16.62 -8.61
N GLN A 123 21.95 -16.59 -9.80
CA GLN A 123 21.05 -15.51 -10.21
C GLN A 123 19.88 -15.30 -9.25
N ALA A 124 19.22 -16.37 -8.80
CA ALA A 124 18.07 -16.27 -7.90
C ALA A 124 18.45 -15.71 -6.52
N ALA A 125 19.58 -16.16 -5.96
CA ALA A 125 20.05 -15.69 -4.65
C ALA A 125 20.49 -14.21 -4.70
N VAL A 126 21.14 -13.79 -5.79
CA VAL A 126 21.51 -12.39 -6.00
C VAL A 126 20.27 -11.53 -6.23
N ALA A 127 19.34 -11.97 -7.07
CA ALA A 127 18.07 -11.27 -7.31
C ALA A 127 17.31 -11.04 -6.00
N ALA A 128 17.21 -12.04 -5.12
CA ALA A 128 16.55 -11.93 -3.81
C ALA A 128 17.16 -10.86 -2.87
N LEU A 129 18.39 -10.41 -3.12
CA LEU A 129 19.04 -9.32 -2.37
C LEU A 129 18.85 -7.94 -3.00
N LEU A 130 18.41 -7.87 -4.26
CA LEU A 130 18.32 -6.65 -5.08
C LEU A 130 16.91 -6.10 -5.23
N HIS A 131 15.88 -6.88 -4.89
CA HIS A 131 14.48 -6.46 -5.03
C HIS A 131 13.64 -6.85 -3.81
N ASP A 132 12.55 -6.15 -3.60
CA ASP A 132 11.47 -6.56 -2.70
C ASP A 132 10.51 -7.52 -3.42
N ARG A 133 10.49 -8.79 -2.99
CA ARG A 133 9.62 -9.83 -3.55
C ARG A 133 8.12 -9.51 -3.47
N MET A 134 7.71 -8.60 -2.59
CA MET A 134 6.31 -8.24 -2.42
C MET A 134 5.84 -7.25 -3.47
N THR A 135 6.74 -6.35 -3.92
CA THR A 135 6.38 -5.18 -4.74
C THR A 135 7.11 -5.11 -6.08
N GLU A 136 8.17 -5.88 -6.27
CA GLU A 136 9.04 -5.84 -7.45
C GLU A 136 9.18 -7.21 -8.13
N THR A 137 9.74 -7.22 -9.33
CA THR A 137 10.08 -8.42 -10.10
C THR A 137 11.38 -8.19 -10.86
N VAL A 138 12.16 -9.26 -11.02
CA VAL A 138 13.40 -9.25 -11.78
C VAL A 138 13.14 -9.73 -13.21
N LEU A 139 13.65 -8.99 -14.18
CA LEU A 139 13.55 -9.28 -15.62
C LEU A 139 14.93 -9.51 -16.23
N GLU A 140 14.96 -10.33 -17.27
CA GLU A 140 16.21 -10.75 -17.92
C GLU A 140 16.72 -9.74 -18.96
N SER A 141 15.86 -8.83 -19.44
CA SER A 141 16.24 -7.81 -20.42
C SER A 141 15.32 -6.58 -20.37
N LEU A 142 15.70 -5.54 -21.11
CA LEU A 142 14.88 -4.33 -21.29
C LEU A 142 13.63 -4.59 -22.13
N GLU A 143 13.69 -5.53 -23.07
CA GLU A 143 12.57 -5.96 -23.91
C GLU A 143 11.52 -6.68 -23.07
N ALA A 144 11.94 -7.48 -22.08
CA ALA A 144 11.00 -8.13 -21.16
C ALA A 144 10.15 -7.11 -20.36
N ALA A 145 10.61 -5.86 -20.21
CA ALA A 145 9.88 -4.80 -19.52
C ALA A 145 8.59 -4.38 -20.24
N GLU A 146 8.40 -4.78 -21.51
CA GLU A 146 7.14 -4.58 -22.21
C GLU A 146 5.95 -5.26 -21.51
N ALA A 147 6.22 -6.32 -20.73
CA ALA A 147 5.23 -6.98 -19.90
C ALA A 147 4.61 -6.05 -18.83
N LEU A 148 5.27 -4.95 -18.45
CA LEU A 148 4.71 -3.94 -17.55
C LEU A 148 3.44 -3.32 -18.14
N PHE A 149 3.34 -3.22 -19.48
CA PHE A 149 2.28 -2.50 -20.21
C PHE A 149 1.30 -3.43 -20.90
N ARG A 150 1.22 -4.70 -20.45
CA ARG A 150 0.28 -5.65 -21.02
C ARG A 150 -1.16 -5.22 -20.72
N HIS A 151 -1.93 -4.96 -21.77
CA HIS A 151 -3.37 -4.75 -21.68
C HIS A 151 -4.10 -6.09 -21.65
N TYR A 152 -5.13 -6.19 -20.81
CA TYR A 152 -5.98 -7.37 -20.68
C TYR A 152 -7.42 -6.97 -20.95
N GLU A 153 -8.16 -7.84 -21.63
CA GLU A 153 -9.60 -7.69 -21.76
C GLU A 153 -10.28 -7.82 -20.38
N PRO A 154 -11.33 -7.02 -20.10
CA PRO A 154 -12.12 -7.16 -18.88
C PRO A 154 -12.61 -8.60 -18.70
N LYS A 155 -12.40 -9.16 -17.52
CA LYS A 155 -12.91 -10.50 -17.19
C LYS A 155 -14.43 -10.45 -17.02
N PRO A 156 -15.18 -11.45 -17.53
CA PRO A 156 -16.62 -11.51 -17.30
C PRO A 156 -16.92 -11.82 -15.83
N MET A 157 -18.02 -11.25 -15.34
CA MET A 157 -18.59 -11.56 -14.03
C MET A 157 -18.99 -13.04 -13.96
N LYS A 158 -18.77 -13.67 -12.80
CA LYS A 158 -19.14 -15.08 -12.59
C LYS A 158 -20.42 -15.19 -11.78
N THR A 159 -21.25 -16.16 -12.14
CA THR A 159 -22.45 -16.53 -11.38
C THR A 159 -22.18 -17.84 -10.65
N ILE A 160 -22.54 -17.90 -9.38
CA ILE A 160 -22.37 -19.09 -8.53
C ILE A 160 -23.67 -19.89 -8.57
N ALA A 161 -23.60 -21.13 -9.04
CA ALA A 161 -24.76 -21.97 -9.38
C ALA A 161 -25.52 -22.51 -8.15
N LEU A 162 -26.03 -21.62 -7.31
CA LEU A 162 -26.75 -21.94 -6.09
C LEU A 162 -28.06 -22.69 -6.36
N GLY A 163 -28.79 -22.35 -7.41
CA GLY A 163 -30.03 -23.02 -7.79
C GLY A 163 -29.82 -24.47 -8.21
N ALA A 164 -28.71 -24.76 -8.88
CA ALA A 164 -28.38 -26.10 -9.35
C ALA A 164 -27.66 -26.96 -8.30
N GLU A 165 -26.77 -26.35 -7.52
CA GLU A 165 -25.84 -27.07 -6.65
C GLU A 165 -26.07 -26.82 -5.15
N GLY A 166 -27.01 -25.92 -4.82
CA GLY A 166 -27.37 -25.61 -3.44
C GLY A 166 -26.19 -25.10 -2.62
N ARG A 167 -26.21 -25.45 -1.33
CA ARG A 167 -25.21 -25.02 -0.34
C ARG A 167 -23.76 -25.29 -0.75
N ALA A 168 -23.51 -26.42 -1.43
CA ALA A 168 -22.18 -26.80 -1.88
C ALA A 168 -21.55 -25.78 -2.84
N ALA A 169 -22.37 -25.05 -3.61
CA ALA A 169 -21.88 -23.97 -4.48
C ALA A 169 -21.26 -22.83 -3.66
N LEU A 170 -21.92 -22.43 -2.57
CA LEU A 170 -21.47 -21.37 -1.67
C LEU A 170 -20.26 -21.81 -0.85
N GLU A 171 -20.22 -23.05 -0.37
CA GLU A 171 -19.07 -23.58 0.36
C GLU A 171 -17.80 -23.60 -0.50
N ARG A 172 -17.91 -24.02 -1.77
CA ARG A 172 -16.78 -23.96 -2.71
C ARG A 172 -16.38 -22.52 -3.01
N ALA A 173 -17.34 -21.63 -3.27
CA ALA A 173 -17.06 -20.22 -3.49
C ALA A 173 -16.36 -19.59 -2.27
N ASN A 174 -16.77 -19.94 -1.05
CA ASN A 174 -16.16 -19.48 0.20
C ASN A 174 -14.66 -19.83 0.27
N VAL A 175 -14.30 -21.07 -0.09
CA VAL A 175 -12.91 -21.53 -0.09
C VAL A 175 -12.11 -20.94 -1.26
N GLU A 176 -12.63 -21.03 -2.48
CA GLU A 176 -11.90 -20.61 -3.69
C GLU A 176 -11.65 -19.10 -3.73
N MET A 177 -12.59 -18.30 -3.21
CA MET A 177 -12.49 -16.84 -3.19
C MET A 177 -11.96 -16.30 -1.86
N GLY A 178 -11.80 -17.16 -0.84
CA GLY A 178 -11.32 -16.75 0.49
C GLY A 178 -12.27 -15.82 1.22
N LEU A 179 -13.57 -16.08 1.16
CA LEU A 179 -14.61 -15.20 1.73
C LEU A 179 -14.68 -15.26 3.26
N ALA A 180 -14.19 -16.35 3.86
CA ALA A 180 -14.19 -16.59 5.31
C ALA A 180 -15.58 -16.48 5.97
N LEU A 181 -16.63 -16.90 5.25
CA LEU A 181 -17.99 -16.94 5.74
C LEU A 181 -18.16 -18.01 6.81
N SER A 182 -18.91 -17.70 7.86
CA SER A 182 -19.35 -18.67 8.86
C SER A 182 -20.56 -19.49 8.37
N GLU A 183 -20.87 -20.60 9.05
CA GLU A 183 -21.98 -21.48 8.67
C GLU A 183 -23.34 -20.75 8.65
N ASP A 184 -23.59 -19.87 9.62
CA ASP A 184 -24.80 -19.05 9.69
C ASP A 184 -24.86 -17.98 8.59
N GLU A 185 -23.71 -17.44 8.16
CA GLU A 185 -23.64 -16.52 7.01
C GLU A 185 -23.92 -17.25 5.69
N ILE A 186 -23.44 -18.49 5.54
CA ILE A 186 -23.75 -19.34 4.38
C ILE A 186 -25.25 -19.66 4.36
N ASP A 187 -25.82 -20.03 5.50
CA ASP A 187 -27.25 -20.35 5.60
C ASP A 187 -28.11 -19.10 5.30
N TYR A 188 -27.72 -17.93 5.80
CA TYR A 188 -28.36 -16.65 5.47
C TYR A 188 -28.35 -16.36 3.95
N LEU A 189 -27.19 -16.53 3.29
CA LEU A 189 -27.07 -16.34 1.86
C LEU A 189 -27.89 -17.36 1.06
N LEU A 190 -27.93 -18.61 1.52
CA LEU A 190 -28.73 -19.65 0.90
C LEU A 190 -30.21 -19.27 0.89
N ASP A 191 -30.73 -18.78 2.02
CA ASP A 191 -32.14 -18.41 2.16
C ASP A 191 -32.50 -17.16 1.34
N ILE A 192 -31.68 -16.10 1.39
CA ILE A 192 -31.97 -14.86 0.65
C ILE A 192 -31.99 -15.09 -0.87
N TYR A 193 -31.05 -15.86 -1.41
CA TYR A 193 -30.99 -16.09 -2.86
C TYR A 193 -32.05 -17.09 -3.33
N ARG A 194 -32.47 -18.03 -2.47
CA ARG A 194 -33.66 -18.87 -2.72
C ARG A 194 -34.93 -18.01 -2.80
N GLU A 195 -35.11 -17.07 -1.88
CA GLU A 195 -36.24 -16.15 -1.90
C GLU A 195 -36.24 -15.26 -3.15
N MET A 196 -35.07 -14.75 -3.54
CA MET A 196 -34.91 -13.93 -4.74
C MET A 196 -35.09 -14.70 -6.06
N GLY A 197 -35.03 -16.04 -6.03
CA GLY A 197 -35.20 -16.88 -7.22
C GLY A 197 -34.08 -16.70 -8.26
N ARG A 198 -32.87 -16.33 -7.83
CA ARG A 198 -31.71 -16.18 -8.72
C ARG A 198 -30.40 -16.57 -8.03
N ASP A 199 -29.40 -16.83 -8.84
CA ASP A 199 -28.05 -17.12 -8.38
C ASP A 199 -27.27 -15.84 -7.99
N PRO A 200 -26.39 -15.92 -6.96
CA PRO A 200 -25.45 -14.86 -6.63
C PRO A 200 -24.36 -14.70 -7.70
N THR A 201 -23.82 -13.49 -7.79
CA THR A 201 -22.56 -13.24 -8.50
C THR A 201 -21.37 -13.27 -7.55
N ASP A 202 -20.17 -13.49 -8.11
CA ASP A 202 -18.92 -13.41 -7.35
C ASP A 202 -18.71 -12.04 -6.68
N VAL A 203 -19.11 -10.96 -7.35
CA VAL A 203 -19.07 -9.59 -6.81
C VAL A 203 -20.00 -9.44 -5.60
N GLU A 204 -21.22 -9.96 -5.67
CA GLU A 204 -22.19 -9.86 -4.57
C GLU A 204 -21.72 -10.62 -3.33
N LEU A 205 -21.18 -11.83 -3.50
CA LEU A 205 -20.65 -12.61 -2.38
C LEU A 205 -19.40 -11.96 -1.77
N THR A 206 -18.51 -11.41 -2.60
CA THR A 206 -17.32 -10.69 -2.12
C THR A 206 -17.74 -9.44 -1.33
N MET A 207 -18.70 -8.67 -1.82
CA MET A 207 -19.24 -7.50 -1.13
C MET A 207 -19.81 -7.90 0.25
N PHE A 208 -20.64 -8.95 0.29
CA PHE A 208 -21.23 -9.44 1.53
C PHE A 208 -20.15 -9.86 2.54
N ALA A 209 -19.15 -10.63 2.09
CA ALA A 209 -18.06 -11.12 2.94
C ALA A 209 -17.23 -9.98 3.53
N GLN A 210 -16.88 -8.97 2.73
CA GLN A 210 -16.12 -7.82 3.23
C GLN A 210 -16.94 -7.02 4.27
N ALA A 211 -18.21 -6.73 3.97
CA ALA A 211 -19.09 -5.96 4.86
C ALA A 211 -19.38 -6.67 6.19
N ASN A 212 -19.39 -8.01 6.20
CA ASN A 212 -19.66 -8.82 7.39
C ASN A 212 -18.40 -9.41 8.03
N SER A 213 -17.21 -8.99 7.59
CA SER A 213 -15.96 -9.35 8.27
C SER A 213 -15.94 -8.83 9.73
N GLU A 214 -15.12 -9.44 10.59
CA GLU A 214 -14.94 -8.96 11.97
C GLU A 214 -14.49 -7.49 12.00
N HIS A 215 -13.54 -7.14 11.13
CA HIS A 215 -12.97 -5.80 11.01
C HIS A 215 -14.02 -4.73 10.64
N CYS A 216 -14.96 -5.04 9.74
CA CYS A 216 -15.99 -4.09 9.34
C CYS A 216 -17.17 -4.05 10.31
N ARG A 217 -17.64 -5.21 10.78
CA ARG A 217 -18.86 -5.33 11.57
C ARG A 217 -18.63 -5.16 13.08
N HIS A 218 -17.38 -5.23 13.54
CA HIS A 218 -17.00 -5.14 14.95
C HIS A 218 -17.82 -6.12 15.82
N LYS A 219 -17.91 -7.39 15.37
CA LYS A 219 -18.77 -8.42 15.97
C LYS A 219 -18.47 -8.61 17.47
N ILE A 220 -17.18 -8.68 17.84
CA ILE A 220 -16.73 -8.86 19.22
C ILE A 220 -17.15 -7.68 20.10
N PHE A 221 -16.98 -6.45 19.61
CA PHE A 221 -17.33 -5.24 20.37
C PHE A 221 -18.83 -5.10 20.64
N ASN A 222 -19.67 -5.65 19.76
CA ASN A 222 -21.12 -5.67 19.90
C ASN A 222 -21.67 -6.96 20.51
N ALA A 223 -20.82 -7.94 20.83
CA ALA A 223 -21.24 -9.22 21.37
C ALA A 223 -21.85 -9.10 22.77
N THR A 224 -22.65 -10.10 23.13
CA THR A 224 -23.06 -10.35 24.52
C THR A 224 -22.01 -11.23 25.19
N TRP A 225 -21.66 -10.92 26.43
CA TRP A 225 -20.61 -11.60 27.17
C TRP A 225 -21.15 -12.44 28.33
N VAL A 226 -20.52 -13.58 28.57
CA VAL A 226 -20.69 -14.40 29.78
C VAL A 226 -19.30 -14.61 30.36
N ILE A 227 -19.04 -14.09 31.55
CA ILE A 227 -17.74 -14.16 32.23
C ILE A 227 -17.95 -14.94 33.53
N ASP A 228 -17.18 -16.02 33.72
CA ASP A 228 -17.29 -16.92 34.87
C ASP A 228 -18.72 -17.42 35.14
N GLY A 229 -19.45 -17.71 34.06
CA GLY A 229 -20.85 -18.18 34.10
C GLY A 229 -21.89 -17.07 34.29
N VAL A 230 -21.48 -15.81 34.42
CA VAL A 230 -22.37 -14.67 34.64
C VAL A 230 -22.53 -13.86 33.36
N LYS A 231 -23.77 -13.72 32.90
CA LYS A 231 -24.12 -12.86 31.77
C LYS A 231 -23.88 -11.39 32.13
N GLN A 232 -23.13 -10.70 31.28
CA GLN A 232 -22.84 -9.29 31.43
C GLN A 232 -23.95 -8.43 30.80
N PRO A 233 -24.28 -7.27 31.40
CA PRO A 233 -25.38 -6.43 30.94
C PRO A 233 -25.06 -5.68 29.64
N ASP A 234 -23.80 -5.27 29.46
CA ASP A 234 -23.36 -4.42 28.36
C ASP A 234 -22.40 -5.15 27.41
N SER A 235 -22.40 -4.72 26.15
CA SER A 235 -21.32 -5.04 25.21
C SER A 235 -20.09 -4.17 25.49
N LEU A 236 -18.93 -4.51 24.91
CA LEU A 236 -17.74 -3.66 25.02
C LEU A 236 -18.02 -2.26 24.47
N PHE A 237 -18.69 -2.15 23.33
CA PHE A 237 -19.06 -0.86 22.76
C PHE A 237 -20.09 -0.11 23.61
N GLY A 238 -21.01 -0.85 24.25
CA GLY A 238 -21.94 -0.29 25.23
C GLY A 238 -21.23 0.38 26.40
N MET A 239 -20.20 -0.28 26.96
CA MET A 239 -19.37 0.30 28.00
C MET A 239 -18.60 1.54 27.53
N ILE A 240 -18.11 1.57 26.28
CA ILE A 240 -17.49 2.77 25.70
C ILE A 240 -18.51 3.92 25.59
N ARG A 241 -19.71 3.66 25.08
CA ARG A 241 -20.79 4.68 24.98
C ARG A 241 -21.22 5.21 26.35
N HIS A 242 -21.13 4.39 27.40
CA HIS A 242 -21.42 4.82 28.77
C HIS A 242 -20.52 5.98 29.21
N THR A 243 -19.25 6.01 28.78
CA THR A 243 -18.33 7.12 29.12
C THR A 243 -18.84 8.47 28.61
N HIS A 244 -19.32 8.51 27.36
CA HIS A 244 -19.92 9.69 26.76
C HIS A 244 -21.27 10.03 27.39
N ALA A 245 -22.11 9.03 27.68
CA ALA A 245 -23.40 9.26 28.34
C ALA A 245 -23.24 9.89 29.73
N ALA A 246 -22.21 9.50 30.48
CA ALA A 246 -21.91 10.06 31.79
C ALA A 246 -21.28 11.47 31.71
N HIS A 247 -20.48 11.74 30.68
CA HIS A 247 -19.74 13.00 30.51
C HIS A 247 -19.83 13.52 29.06
N PRO A 248 -21.00 14.03 28.64
CA PRO A 248 -21.20 14.43 27.24
C PRO A 248 -20.60 15.81 26.90
N GLN A 249 -20.17 16.57 27.90
CA GLN A 249 -19.75 17.97 27.72
C GLN A 249 -18.57 18.09 26.73
N GLY A 250 -18.63 19.06 25.83
CA GLY A 250 -17.57 19.30 24.86
C GLY A 250 -17.58 18.36 23.64
N THR A 251 -18.61 17.53 23.47
CA THR A 251 -18.77 16.65 22.29
C THR A 251 -19.83 17.21 21.35
N VAL A 252 -19.48 17.41 20.08
CA VAL A 252 -20.43 17.78 19.01
C VAL A 252 -20.93 16.53 18.28
N VAL A 253 -20.03 15.58 17.98
CA VAL A 253 -20.35 14.31 17.31
C VAL A 253 -19.56 13.17 17.95
N ALA A 254 -20.24 12.08 18.29
CA ALA A 254 -19.63 10.81 18.68
C ALA A 254 -20.43 9.62 18.11
N TYR A 255 -19.72 8.61 17.61
CA TYR A 255 -20.28 7.33 17.14
C TYR A 255 -21.29 7.42 15.97
N ALA A 256 -21.30 8.53 15.24
CA ALA A 256 -22.24 8.78 14.14
C ALA A 256 -21.54 9.22 12.84
N ASP A 257 -20.20 9.17 12.82
CA ASP A 257 -19.36 9.53 11.68
C ASP A 257 -18.01 8.78 11.78
N ASN A 258 -17.14 8.95 10.78
CA ASN A 258 -15.81 8.32 10.71
C ASN A 258 -14.83 8.86 11.77
N ALA A 259 -15.12 10.02 12.36
CA ALA A 259 -14.34 10.64 13.43
C ALA A 259 -15.24 11.29 14.49
N ALA A 260 -14.69 11.57 15.67
CA ALA A 260 -15.38 12.35 16.68
C ALA A 260 -15.11 13.85 16.48
N VAL A 261 -16.09 14.69 16.84
CA VAL A 261 -15.96 16.15 16.78
C VAL A 261 -16.13 16.72 18.17
N LEU A 262 -15.10 17.44 18.63
CA LEU A 262 -15.08 18.12 19.91
C LEU A 262 -15.45 19.59 19.74
N GLU A 263 -16.14 20.15 20.73
CA GLU A 263 -16.40 21.57 20.82
C GLU A 263 -15.08 22.34 20.74
N GLY A 264 -15.12 23.44 20.01
CA GLY A 264 -13.96 24.28 19.79
C GLY A 264 -14.27 25.70 20.18
N ARG A 265 -13.65 26.65 19.48
CA ARG A 265 -13.80 28.08 19.80
C ARG A 265 -13.79 28.91 18.54
N THR A 266 -14.25 30.15 18.66
CA THR A 266 -14.09 31.15 17.61
C THR A 266 -12.60 31.45 17.41
N VAL A 267 -12.13 31.33 16.17
CA VAL A 267 -10.74 31.59 15.78
C VAL A 267 -10.71 32.35 14.45
N GLN A 268 -9.54 32.90 14.11
CA GLN A 268 -9.28 33.47 12.80
C GLN A 268 -8.79 32.35 11.86
N ARG A 269 -9.68 31.84 10.99
CA ARG A 269 -9.33 30.96 9.87
C ARG A 269 -8.65 31.78 8.78
N TRP A 270 -7.71 31.19 8.04
CA TRP A 270 -7.01 31.87 6.95
C TRP A 270 -7.11 31.03 5.67
N PHE A 271 -7.83 31.53 4.68
CA PHE A 271 -7.99 30.90 3.37
C PHE A 271 -8.33 31.95 2.30
N ALA A 272 -8.26 31.54 1.03
CA ALA A 272 -8.58 32.40 -0.11
C ALA A 272 -10.10 32.49 -0.32
N ASP A 273 -10.59 33.70 -0.56
CA ASP A 273 -11.98 33.93 -0.97
C ASP A 273 -12.18 33.57 -2.46
N GLU A 274 -13.41 33.73 -2.96
CA GLU A 274 -13.78 33.48 -4.37
C GLU A 274 -12.97 34.32 -5.38
N ASP A 275 -12.46 35.48 -4.95
CA ASP A 275 -11.57 36.34 -5.75
C ASP A 275 -10.10 35.88 -5.76
N GLY A 276 -9.80 34.77 -5.06
CA GLY A 276 -8.45 34.20 -4.94
C GLY A 276 -7.55 34.92 -3.94
N VAL A 277 -8.06 35.90 -3.19
CA VAL A 277 -7.28 36.67 -2.22
C VAL A 277 -7.41 36.07 -0.82
N TYR A 278 -6.27 35.82 -0.17
CA TYR A 278 -6.21 35.27 1.19
C TYR A 278 -6.62 36.30 2.23
N ARG A 279 -7.58 35.96 3.09
CA ARG A 279 -8.07 36.79 4.19
C ARG A 279 -8.26 35.98 5.47
N THR A 280 -8.42 36.68 6.59
CA THR A 280 -8.77 36.08 7.88
C THR A 280 -10.28 36.12 8.10
N HIS A 281 -10.87 35.01 8.52
CA HIS A 281 -12.29 34.84 8.77
C HIS A 281 -12.52 34.41 10.21
N GLU A 282 -13.31 35.18 10.95
CA GLU A 282 -13.66 34.84 12.33
C GLU A 282 -14.78 33.78 12.34
N GLU A 283 -14.44 32.54 12.72
CA GLU A 283 -15.37 31.41 12.64
C GLU A 283 -15.24 30.48 13.86
N LEU A 284 -16.39 29.96 14.32
CA LEU A 284 -16.40 28.85 15.28
C LEU A 284 -15.75 27.63 14.63
N THR A 285 -14.66 27.17 15.23
CA THR A 285 -13.87 26.05 14.71
C THR A 285 -13.77 24.94 15.74
N HIS A 286 -14.43 23.84 15.43
CA HIS A 286 -14.36 22.57 16.17
C HIS A 286 -13.09 21.77 15.85
N SER A 287 -12.80 20.78 16.68
CA SER A 287 -11.66 19.86 16.48
C SER A 287 -12.18 18.48 16.10
N VAL A 288 -11.63 17.91 15.03
CA VAL A 288 -11.83 16.51 14.65
C VAL A 288 -10.74 15.68 15.29
N ILE A 289 -11.09 14.50 15.81
CA ILE A 289 -10.12 13.53 16.33
C ILE A 289 -10.45 12.11 15.84
N LYS A 290 -9.43 11.40 15.37
CA LYS A 290 -9.48 10.00 14.98
C LYS A 290 -8.11 9.37 15.21
N VAL A 291 -8.11 8.05 15.39
CA VAL A 291 -6.91 7.21 15.46
C VAL A 291 -7.28 5.88 14.81
N GLU A 292 -6.40 5.39 13.93
CA GLU A 292 -6.52 4.07 13.32
C GLU A 292 -5.27 3.22 13.56
N THR A 293 -5.36 1.93 13.25
CA THR A 293 -4.22 1.02 13.23
C THR A 293 -4.15 0.27 11.91
N HIS A 294 -2.96 -0.12 11.49
CA HIS A 294 -2.76 -0.85 10.23
C HIS A 294 -1.82 -2.05 10.41
N ASN A 295 -2.15 -2.87 11.41
CA ASN A 295 -1.25 -3.87 11.99
C ASN A 295 -0.88 -4.99 11.00
N HIS A 296 -1.89 -5.67 10.44
CA HIS A 296 -1.67 -6.84 9.59
C HIS A 296 -0.89 -6.50 8.30
N PRO A 297 -1.24 -5.44 7.54
CA PRO A 297 -0.47 -5.06 6.35
C PRO A 297 0.97 -4.64 6.68
N THR A 298 1.18 -3.92 7.79
CA THR A 298 2.52 -3.51 8.23
C THR A 298 3.41 -4.70 8.60
N ALA A 299 2.84 -5.79 9.11
CA ALA A 299 3.59 -7.02 9.35
C ALA A 299 4.05 -7.70 8.05
N ILE A 300 3.38 -7.47 6.91
CA ILE A 300 3.71 -8.08 5.61
C ILE A 300 4.64 -7.17 4.79
N SER A 301 4.30 -5.89 4.65
CA SER A 301 5.08 -4.89 3.92
C SER A 301 5.05 -3.57 4.69
N PRO A 302 6.06 -3.31 5.55
CA PRO A 302 5.96 -2.25 6.56
C PRO A 302 5.82 -0.83 5.99
N PHE A 303 6.58 -0.49 4.94
CA PHE A 303 6.51 0.85 4.34
C PHE A 303 5.10 1.19 3.84
N PRO A 304 4.51 0.46 2.87
CA PRO A 304 3.17 0.79 2.39
C PRO A 304 2.10 0.53 3.45
N GLY A 305 2.27 -0.43 4.35
CA GLY A 305 1.35 -0.67 5.46
C GLY A 305 1.23 0.55 6.38
N ALA A 306 2.35 1.12 6.81
CA ALA A 306 2.35 2.32 7.64
C ALA A 306 1.87 3.57 6.88
N ALA A 307 2.30 3.75 5.62
CA ALA A 307 1.90 4.88 4.79
C ALA A 307 0.38 4.92 4.55
N THR A 308 -0.22 3.76 4.22
CA THR A 308 -1.67 3.67 3.98
C THR A 308 -2.48 3.70 5.26
N GLY A 309 -1.90 3.30 6.40
CA GLY A 309 -2.50 3.54 7.72
C GLY A 309 -2.68 5.04 8.01
N ALA A 310 -1.61 5.83 7.84
CA ALA A 310 -1.69 7.30 7.96
C ALA A 310 -2.66 7.89 6.92
N GLY A 311 -2.59 7.42 5.67
CA GLY A 311 -3.46 7.93 4.61
C GLY A 311 -4.93 7.57 4.75
N GLY A 312 -5.26 6.43 5.36
CA GLY A 312 -6.64 6.07 5.70
C GLY A 312 -7.22 7.01 6.73
N GLU A 313 -6.49 7.19 7.83
CA GLU A 313 -6.87 8.05 8.93
C GLU A 313 -7.06 9.52 8.49
N ILE A 314 -6.14 10.08 7.69
CA ILE A 314 -6.25 11.43 7.12
C ILE A 314 -7.50 11.60 6.24
N ARG A 315 -7.93 10.54 5.51
CA ARG A 315 -9.18 10.59 4.71
C ARG A 315 -10.42 10.59 5.59
N ASP A 316 -10.39 9.90 6.72
CA ASP A 316 -11.50 9.93 7.68
C ASP A 316 -11.66 11.32 8.30
N GLU A 317 -10.55 11.96 8.66
CA GLU A 317 -10.57 13.36 9.10
C GLU A 317 -11.17 14.26 8.01
N GLY A 318 -10.69 14.16 6.76
CA GLY A 318 -11.17 14.99 5.66
C GLY A 318 -12.63 14.75 5.27
N SER A 319 -13.14 13.54 5.47
CA SER A 319 -14.52 13.14 5.15
C SER A 319 -15.53 13.34 6.28
N THR A 320 -15.09 13.81 7.45
CA THR A 320 -15.98 14.08 8.59
C THR A 320 -17.01 15.17 8.26
N GLY A 321 -18.28 14.90 8.55
CA GLY A 321 -19.40 15.80 8.29
C GLY A 321 -19.62 16.08 6.80
N ARG A 322 -19.40 17.33 6.39
CA ARG A 322 -19.52 17.77 4.99
C ARG A 322 -18.18 18.19 4.41
N GLY A 323 -17.10 17.71 5.01
CA GLY A 323 -15.73 18.10 4.72
C GLY A 323 -15.10 18.81 5.92
N ALA A 324 -13.94 18.31 6.33
CA ALA A 324 -13.10 18.96 7.33
C ALA A 324 -11.64 19.03 6.83
N LYS A 325 -10.76 19.62 7.64
CA LYS A 325 -9.35 19.84 7.26
C LYS A 325 -8.42 19.20 8.30
N PRO A 326 -7.67 18.16 7.92
CA PRO A 326 -6.60 17.60 8.74
C PRO A 326 -5.61 18.65 9.21
N LYS A 327 -5.07 18.50 10.43
CA LYS A 327 -4.19 19.51 11.04
C LYS A 327 -2.87 18.96 11.56
N ALA A 328 -2.89 17.88 12.33
CA ALA A 328 -1.70 17.30 12.93
C ALA A 328 -1.93 15.81 13.19
N GLY A 329 -0.94 14.98 12.85
CA GLY A 329 -1.00 13.54 13.09
C GLY A 329 -0.10 13.09 14.23
N LEU A 330 -0.37 11.89 14.75
CA LEU A 330 0.51 11.16 15.66
C LEU A 330 0.78 9.76 15.10
N CYS A 331 1.88 9.13 15.51
CA CYS A 331 2.22 7.78 15.08
C CYS A 331 2.72 6.95 16.27
N GLY A 332 2.33 5.68 16.32
CA GLY A 332 2.72 4.74 17.38
C GLY A 332 3.09 3.38 16.80
N PHE A 333 4.20 2.81 17.29
CA PHE A 333 4.67 1.48 16.91
C PHE A 333 4.90 0.62 18.16
N SER A 334 4.55 -0.65 18.07
CA SER A 334 4.90 -1.67 19.06
C SER A 334 5.35 -2.91 18.31
N VAL A 335 6.58 -3.35 18.57
CA VAL A 335 7.22 -4.47 17.87
C VAL A 335 7.93 -5.37 18.88
N SER A 336 8.31 -6.58 18.44
CA SER A 336 9.21 -7.46 19.21
C SER A 336 10.61 -6.86 19.34
N ASN A 337 11.50 -7.57 20.04
CA ASN A 337 12.92 -7.20 20.16
C ASN A 337 13.57 -6.97 18.78
N LEU A 338 14.32 -5.87 18.65
CA LEU A 338 14.91 -5.44 17.37
C LEU A 338 16.06 -6.35 16.95
N ARG A 339 16.87 -6.81 17.91
CA ARG A 339 18.03 -7.67 17.66
C ARG A 339 18.93 -7.11 16.57
N ILE A 340 19.34 -5.86 16.74
CA ILE A 340 20.19 -5.13 15.79
C ILE A 340 21.53 -5.89 15.64
N PRO A 341 21.93 -6.27 14.40
CA PRO A 341 23.20 -6.97 14.18
C PRO A 341 24.39 -6.18 14.74
N GLY A 342 25.21 -6.85 15.57
CA GLY A 342 26.35 -6.21 16.26
C GLY A 342 25.97 -5.39 17.50
N TYR A 343 24.69 -5.31 17.87
CA TYR A 343 24.19 -4.53 19.00
C TYR A 343 23.04 -5.23 19.75
N ILE A 344 23.19 -6.53 19.99
CA ILE A 344 22.20 -7.35 20.71
C ILE A 344 22.21 -7.04 22.21
N GLN A 345 21.03 -6.81 22.79
CA GLN A 345 20.89 -6.53 24.22
C GLN A 345 20.73 -7.82 25.05
N PRO A 346 21.12 -7.83 26.35
CA PRO A 346 21.10 -9.04 27.18
C PRO A 346 19.73 -9.68 27.38
N TRP A 347 18.64 -8.92 27.22
CA TRP A 347 17.27 -9.41 27.34
C TRP A 347 16.68 -9.93 26.02
N GLU A 348 17.40 -9.79 24.91
CA GLU A 348 16.88 -10.15 23.60
C GLU A 348 17.11 -11.64 23.30
N ILE A 349 16.00 -12.38 23.19
CA ILE A 349 16.00 -13.81 22.86
C ILE A 349 15.45 -14.03 21.44
N ASP A 350 16.00 -15.01 20.73
CA ASP A 350 15.47 -15.48 19.45
C ASP A 350 14.31 -16.45 19.66
N TYR A 351 13.11 -16.04 19.26
CA TYR A 351 11.93 -16.91 19.26
C TYR A 351 11.55 -17.39 17.86
N GLY A 352 12.34 -17.03 16.83
CA GLY A 352 11.96 -17.17 15.44
C GLY A 352 10.81 -16.24 15.03
N LYS A 353 10.39 -16.35 13.77
CA LYS A 353 9.21 -15.68 13.21
C LYS A 353 8.69 -16.44 12.00
N PRO A 354 7.42 -16.29 11.60
CA PRO A 354 6.95 -16.80 10.32
C PRO A 354 7.73 -16.20 9.13
N ASP A 355 8.04 -17.03 8.11
CA ASP A 355 8.78 -16.62 6.92
C ASP A 355 8.05 -15.59 6.04
N ARG A 356 6.74 -15.46 6.24
CA ARG A 356 5.86 -14.56 5.48
C ARG A 356 5.74 -13.14 6.05
N ILE A 357 6.28 -12.88 7.26
CA ILE A 357 6.22 -11.55 7.90
C ILE A 357 7.60 -10.90 7.99
N ALA A 358 7.63 -9.58 8.04
CA ALA A 358 8.82 -8.78 8.30
C ALA A 358 9.34 -9.00 9.75
N SER A 359 10.63 -8.77 9.99
CA SER A 359 11.16 -8.75 11.36
C SER A 359 10.77 -7.44 12.08
N ALA A 360 10.88 -7.41 13.41
CA ALA A 360 10.70 -6.18 14.17
C ALA A 360 11.64 -5.05 13.73
N LEU A 361 12.89 -5.41 13.40
CA LEU A 361 13.87 -4.46 12.86
C LEU A 361 13.44 -3.91 11.50
N ASP A 362 13.00 -4.77 10.58
CA ASP A 362 12.53 -4.33 9.26
C ASP A 362 11.32 -3.40 9.39
N ILE A 363 10.39 -3.71 10.31
CA ILE A 363 9.25 -2.83 10.59
C ILE A 363 9.71 -1.45 11.07
N MET A 364 10.68 -1.39 11.98
CA MET A 364 11.17 -0.11 12.52
C MET A 364 12.11 0.65 11.58
N ILE A 365 12.67 0.00 10.56
CA ILE A 365 13.43 0.66 9.49
C ILE A 365 12.47 1.26 8.44
N GLU A 366 11.50 0.47 7.99
CA GLU A 366 10.67 0.83 6.81
C GLU A 366 9.33 1.49 7.19
N GLY A 367 8.69 1.04 8.27
CA GLY A 367 7.37 1.51 8.71
C GLY A 367 7.34 3.00 9.07
N PRO A 368 8.21 3.50 9.97
CA PRO A 368 8.26 4.92 10.30
C PRO A 368 8.51 5.82 9.09
N ILE A 369 9.36 5.40 8.15
CA ILE A 369 9.62 6.14 6.91
C ILE A 369 8.36 6.15 6.03
N GLY A 370 7.64 5.04 5.93
CA GLY A 370 6.36 4.96 5.21
C GLY A 370 5.31 5.93 5.77
N ALA A 371 5.11 5.94 7.09
CA ALA A 371 4.20 6.87 7.74
C ALA A 371 4.63 8.34 7.51
N ALA A 372 5.92 8.64 7.69
CA ALA A 372 6.47 9.98 7.48
C ALA A 372 6.49 10.43 6.01
N ALA A 373 6.46 9.50 5.05
CA ALA A 373 6.36 9.84 3.63
C ALA A 373 4.93 10.22 3.22
N PHE A 374 3.93 9.82 4.01
CA PHE A 374 2.53 10.19 3.78
C PHE A 374 2.15 11.48 4.50
N ASN A 375 2.56 11.62 5.78
CA ASN A 375 2.40 12.85 6.57
C ASN A 375 3.18 14.02 5.96
#